data_AF-A0A2R6DME0-F1
#
_entry.id   AF-A0A2R6DME0-F1
#
_cell.length_a   1.000
_cell.length_b   1.000
_cell.length_c   1.000
_cell.angle_alpha   90.00
_cell.angle_beta   90.00
_cell.angle_gamma   90.00
#
_symmetry.space_group_name_H-M   'P 1'
#
loop_
_entity.id
_entity.type
_entity.pdbx_description
1 polymer ?
#
loop_
_entity_poly.entity_id
_entity_poly.type
_entity_poly.pdbx_seq_one_letter_code
_entity_poly.pdbx_strand_id
1 'polypeptide(L)'
;MQRFRRRRVIAALGSVGAFGSLAGCSDGESSSDATPEPTPTATEVLQDPSVTEESVIDYPGIVDGAATVTDDGGAYTIEYEEPRAAFRVDSGFEGESDPAELRVSRDMTVDARAGFVAPIYDDDAGEFVYQIFANRAFVEYAEWNILTVDDGGTIANQGTAPFERIQGEVYGAGVAPGEIRQLFVVDTGAEALGEGGAENLSGLVLVVGERETGTELPIPVARFGFEYDAGTGELTITHEEGDTIQDAVVLVVRADSGDEQWETPVAVGDTKTVTVEPDETVRVIWLDPNGSKTQTIDKWTGPDA
;
A
#
# COMPACT_ATOMS: atom_id res chain seq x y z
N MET A 1 -10.68 6.86 32.84
CA MET A 1 -11.20 5.80 31.94
C MET A 1 -11.22 6.35 30.52
N GLN A 2 -10.11 6.22 29.80
CA GLN A 2 -10.05 6.61 28.39
C GLN A 2 -10.53 5.43 27.55
N ARG A 3 -11.55 5.67 26.72
CA ARG A 3 -12.05 4.69 25.75
C ARG A 3 -11.14 4.78 24.52
N PHE A 4 -10.40 3.71 24.23
CA PHE A 4 -9.67 3.59 22.98
C PHE A 4 -10.68 3.51 21.82
N ARG A 5 -10.59 4.45 20.87
CA ARG A 5 -11.27 4.41 19.58
C ARG A 5 -10.70 3.22 18.80
N ARG A 6 -11.56 2.25 18.47
CA ARG A 6 -11.24 1.14 17.57
C ARG A 6 -11.11 1.69 16.15
N ARG A 7 -9.92 1.60 15.56
CA ARG A 7 -9.74 1.80 14.12
C ARG A 7 -10.04 0.46 13.44
N ARG A 8 -11.14 0.39 12.69
CA ARG A 8 -11.40 -0.70 11.76
C ARG A 8 -10.59 -0.40 10.50
N VAL A 9 -9.60 -1.21 10.18
CA VAL A 9 -8.98 -1.21 8.87
C VAL A 9 -9.87 -2.09 7.99
N ILE A 10 -10.58 -1.47 7.05
CA ILE A 10 -11.31 -2.19 6.02
C ILE A 10 -10.28 -2.52 4.95
N ALA A 11 -9.83 -3.78 4.89
CA ALA A 11 -9.17 -4.29 3.71
C ALA A 11 -10.19 -4.28 2.58
N ALA A 12 -10.11 -3.28 1.69
CA ALA A 12 -10.94 -3.21 0.50
C ALA A 12 -10.42 -4.23 -0.52
N LEU A 13 -10.68 -5.51 -0.28
CA LEU A 13 -10.50 -6.57 -1.27
C LEU A 13 -11.69 -6.50 -2.23
N GLY A 14 -11.47 -5.85 -3.37
CA GLY A 14 -12.44 -5.82 -4.46
C GLY A 14 -12.69 -7.23 -4.98
N SER A 15 -13.89 -7.75 -4.75
CA SER A 15 -14.35 -9.03 -5.29
C SER A 15 -14.48 -8.95 -6.81
N VAL A 16 -13.53 -9.51 -7.56
CA VAL A 16 -13.68 -9.71 -9.01
C VAL A 16 -14.43 -11.01 -9.25
N GLY A 17 -15.64 -10.88 -9.81
CA GLY A 17 -16.54 -11.99 -10.08
C GLY A 17 -16.01 -12.96 -11.14
N ALA A 18 -16.11 -14.25 -10.84
CA ALA A 18 -15.83 -15.34 -11.77
C ALA A 18 -16.99 -15.52 -12.79
N PHE A 19 -16.68 -15.35 -14.08
CA PHE A 19 -17.38 -15.97 -15.22
C PHE A 19 -16.34 -16.11 -16.34
N GLY A 20 -16.22 -17.19 -17.11
CA GLY A 20 -16.91 -18.46 -17.18
C GLY A 20 -16.17 -19.37 -18.17
N SER A 21 -16.35 -20.68 -18.05
CA SER A 21 -15.79 -21.68 -18.96
C SER A 21 -16.36 -21.53 -20.37
N LEU A 22 -15.50 -21.43 -21.40
CA LEU A 22 -15.77 -22.01 -22.72
C LEU A 22 -14.47 -22.53 -23.35
N ALA A 23 -14.51 -23.81 -23.69
CA ALA A 23 -13.54 -24.48 -24.55
C ALA A 23 -13.71 -24.04 -26.01
N GLY A 24 -12.60 -23.89 -26.73
CA GLY A 24 -12.58 -23.68 -28.17
C GLY A 24 -11.17 -23.75 -28.72
N CYS A 25 -10.78 -24.92 -29.24
CA CYS A 25 -9.55 -25.10 -30.00
C CYS A 25 -9.67 -24.38 -31.36
N SER A 26 -8.70 -23.52 -31.68
CA SER A 26 -8.29 -23.27 -33.07
C SER A 26 -6.89 -22.66 -33.10
N ASP A 27 -6.00 -23.35 -33.79
CA ASP A 27 -4.65 -22.95 -34.15
C ASP A 27 -4.58 -21.55 -34.76
N GLY A 28 -3.62 -20.77 -34.28
CA GLY A 28 -3.23 -19.48 -34.84
C GLY A 28 -1.83 -19.15 -34.35
N GLU A 29 -0.82 -19.49 -35.15
CA GLU A 29 0.56 -19.04 -34.93
C GLU A 29 0.58 -17.50 -34.93
N SER A 30 0.75 -16.90 -33.76
CA SER A 30 1.30 -15.56 -33.60
C SER A 30 2.51 -15.68 -32.71
N SER A 31 3.67 -15.45 -33.32
CA SER A 31 4.94 -15.30 -32.65
C SER A 31 4.90 -14.01 -31.84
N SER A 32 4.46 -14.11 -30.59
CA SER A 32 4.72 -13.10 -29.57
C SER A 32 6.12 -13.40 -29.03
N ASP A 33 7.12 -12.68 -29.51
CA ASP A 33 8.37 -12.50 -28.77
C ASP A 33 8.07 -11.57 -27.59
N ALA A 34 7.23 -12.05 -26.67
CA ALA A 34 7.05 -11.46 -25.36
C ALA A 34 8.13 -12.12 -24.51
N THR A 35 9.19 -11.37 -24.23
CA THR A 35 10.01 -11.69 -23.06
C THR A 35 9.03 -11.73 -21.89
N PRO A 36 8.84 -12.87 -21.21
CA PRO A 36 7.96 -12.90 -20.06
C PRO A 36 8.48 -11.88 -19.06
N GLU A 37 7.63 -10.92 -18.69
CA GLU A 37 7.93 -10.05 -17.57
C GLU A 37 8.26 -10.94 -16.36
N PRO A 38 9.34 -10.64 -15.63
CA PRO A 38 9.73 -11.44 -14.48
C PRO A 38 8.56 -11.39 -13.48
N THR A 39 7.85 -12.51 -13.36
CA THR A 39 6.94 -12.69 -12.25
C THR A 39 7.83 -12.75 -11.00
N PRO A 40 7.53 -11.96 -9.95
CA PRO A 40 8.29 -12.07 -8.71
C PRO A 40 8.27 -13.53 -8.21
N THR A 41 9.18 -13.91 -7.33
CA THR A 41 9.21 -15.25 -6.71
C THR A 41 9.95 -15.16 -5.38
N ALA A 42 9.53 -15.92 -4.37
CA ALA A 42 10.26 -16.02 -3.12
C ALA A 42 11.64 -16.67 -3.36
N THR A 43 12.70 -16.07 -2.83
CA THR A 43 14.09 -16.50 -3.07
C THR A 43 14.92 -16.51 -1.79
N GLU A 44 16.08 -17.18 -1.86
CA GLU A 44 17.08 -17.20 -0.78
C GLU A 44 17.64 -15.79 -0.51
N VAL A 45 18.12 -15.58 0.72
CA VAL A 45 18.55 -14.28 1.25
C VAL A 45 19.85 -13.78 0.61
N LEU A 46 19.92 -12.47 0.33
CA LEU A 46 21.19 -11.80 0.08
C LEU A 46 22.01 -11.79 1.38
N GLN A 47 23.05 -12.63 1.45
CA GLN A 47 23.88 -12.76 2.64
C GLN A 47 24.77 -11.53 2.82
N ASP A 48 24.42 -10.63 3.75
CA ASP A 48 25.24 -9.47 4.10
C ASP A 48 25.30 -9.22 5.64
N PRO A 49 26.49 -8.97 6.24
CA PRO A 49 26.74 -8.82 7.69
C PRO A 49 26.19 -7.53 8.35
N SER A 50 25.21 -6.87 7.77
CA SER A 50 24.70 -5.55 8.16
C SER A 50 23.66 -5.58 9.29
N VAL A 51 23.49 -6.74 9.94
CA VAL A 51 22.88 -6.85 11.25
C VAL A 51 23.94 -6.46 12.28
N THR A 52 23.70 -5.38 13.04
CA THR A 52 24.61 -4.98 14.11
C THR A 52 24.76 -6.11 15.15
N GLU A 53 25.83 -6.08 15.96
CA GLU A 53 26.01 -7.06 17.05
C GLU A 53 24.82 -7.06 18.04
N GLU A 54 24.04 -5.99 18.05
CA GLU A 54 22.83 -5.81 18.87
C GLU A 54 21.55 -6.29 18.17
N SER A 55 21.63 -6.98 17.02
CA SER A 55 20.46 -7.44 16.25
C SER A 55 19.53 -6.30 15.79
N VAL A 56 20.08 -5.09 15.67
CA VAL A 56 19.41 -3.95 15.03
C VAL A 56 19.80 -3.90 13.57
N ILE A 57 18.80 -3.79 12.69
CA ILE A 57 18.98 -3.66 11.25
C ILE A 57 19.44 -2.23 10.92
N ASP A 58 20.67 -2.08 10.44
CA ASP A 58 21.19 -0.79 9.96
C ASP A 58 20.93 -0.63 8.45
N TYR A 59 19.66 -0.45 8.09
CA TYR A 59 19.26 -0.41 6.69
C TYR A 59 19.98 0.64 5.85
N PRO A 60 20.18 1.90 6.28
CA PRO A 60 21.01 2.84 5.53
C PRO A 60 22.43 2.31 5.29
N GLY A 61 23.01 1.57 6.24
CA GLY A 61 24.29 0.88 6.06
C GLY A 61 24.24 -0.25 5.02
N ILE A 62 23.13 -1.00 4.94
CA ILE A 62 22.91 -2.08 3.94
C ILE A 62 23.03 -1.55 2.52
N VAL A 63 22.50 -0.35 2.29
CA VAL A 63 22.39 0.25 0.95
C VAL A 63 23.41 1.35 0.74
N ASP A 64 24.54 1.32 1.47
CA ASP A 64 25.64 2.30 1.38
C ASP A 64 25.19 3.78 1.49
N GLY A 65 24.12 4.03 2.24
CA GLY A 65 23.54 5.35 2.43
C GLY A 65 22.67 5.84 1.26
N ALA A 66 22.38 4.99 0.28
CA ALA A 66 21.52 5.32 -0.87
C ALA A 66 20.07 5.61 -0.48
N ALA A 67 19.65 5.20 0.71
CA ALA A 67 18.32 5.46 1.23
C ALA A 67 18.33 6.11 2.62
N THR A 68 17.34 6.95 2.86
CA THR A 68 17.02 7.48 4.18
C THR A 68 15.82 6.74 4.78
N VAL A 69 15.77 6.62 6.11
CA VAL A 69 14.67 5.97 6.82
C VAL A 69 14.13 6.91 7.89
N THR A 70 12.83 7.18 7.84
CA THR A 70 12.09 7.97 8.84
C THR A 70 11.11 7.06 9.57
N ASP A 71 11.05 7.16 10.90
CA ASP A 71 10.10 6.43 11.76
C ASP A 71 8.99 7.40 12.22
N ASP A 72 7.75 7.07 11.87
CA ASP A 72 6.55 7.85 12.18
C ASP A 72 5.71 7.24 13.31
N GLY A 73 6.33 6.43 14.18
CA GLY A 73 5.69 5.88 15.38
C GLY A 73 4.83 4.66 15.09
N GLY A 74 5.35 3.74 14.27
CA GLY A 74 4.69 2.48 13.90
C GLY A 74 4.63 2.21 12.40
N ALA A 75 5.13 3.13 11.58
CA ALA A 75 5.39 2.96 10.16
C ALA A 75 6.76 3.54 9.83
N TYR A 76 7.42 2.99 8.82
CA TYR A 76 8.68 3.51 8.30
C TYR A 76 8.49 4.05 6.89
N THR A 77 9.02 5.24 6.65
CA THR A 77 9.17 5.80 5.30
C THR A 77 10.62 5.64 4.87
N ILE A 78 10.84 5.01 3.72
CA ILE A 78 12.16 4.76 3.15
C ILE A 78 12.27 5.52 1.83
N GLU A 79 13.22 6.44 1.69
CA GLU A 79 13.37 7.25 0.47
C GLU A 79 14.74 7.04 -0.16
N TYR A 80 14.73 6.73 -1.46
CA TYR A 80 15.90 6.70 -2.34
C TYR A 80 15.94 7.95 -3.20
N GLU A 81 17.13 8.54 -3.33
CA GLU A 81 17.37 9.63 -4.28
C GLU A 81 17.62 9.10 -5.69
N GLU A 82 18.33 7.97 -5.82
CA GLU A 82 18.73 7.35 -7.08
C GLU A 82 18.65 5.80 -7.00
N PRO A 83 17.75 5.15 -7.77
CA PRO A 83 16.63 5.77 -8.49
C PRO A 83 15.63 6.37 -7.50
N ARG A 84 14.94 7.42 -7.92
CA ARG A 84 13.99 8.10 -7.04
C ARG A 84 12.81 7.19 -6.72
N ALA A 85 12.70 6.78 -5.46
CA ALA A 85 11.64 5.89 -4.99
C ALA A 85 11.36 6.14 -3.50
N ALA A 86 10.10 6.01 -3.09
CA ALA A 86 9.72 6.11 -1.69
C ALA A 86 8.91 4.88 -1.30
N PHE A 87 9.23 4.21 -0.20
CA PHE A 87 8.53 3.01 0.27
C PHE A 87 7.93 3.27 1.64
N ARG A 88 6.78 2.66 1.94
CA ARG A 88 6.15 2.75 3.25
C ARG A 88 5.96 1.38 3.86
N VAL A 89 6.77 1.05 4.85
CA VAL A 89 6.57 -0.15 5.67
C VAL A 89 5.48 0.18 6.68
N ASP A 90 4.27 -0.33 6.47
CA ASP A 90 3.10 -0.03 7.32
C ASP A 90 2.94 -1.06 8.45
N SER A 91 2.12 -0.72 9.44
CA SER A 91 1.94 -1.53 10.65
C SER A 91 1.48 -2.97 10.35
N GLY A 92 2.02 -3.95 11.08
CA GLY A 92 1.53 -5.32 11.06
C GLY A 92 0.05 -5.40 11.48
N PHE A 93 -0.69 -6.31 10.87
CA PHE A 93 -2.06 -6.62 11.26
C PHE A 93 -2.11 -7.99 11.95
N GLU A 94 -2.94 -8.08 12.98
CA GLU A 94 -3.39 -9.33 13.57
C GLU A 94 -4.91 -9.19 13.70
N GLY A 95 -5.66 -10.26 13.44
CA GLY A 95 -7.13 -10.29 13.47
C GLY A 95 -7.74 -9.88 14.82
N GLU A 96 -8.58 -10.73 15.42
CA GLU A 96 -9.48 -10.30 16.50
C GLU A 96 -8.81 -10.06 17.88
N SER A 97 -7.48 -10.12 18.03
CA SER A 97 -6.82 -9.96 19.34
C SER A 97 -5.40 -9.42 19.29
N ASP A 98 -5.28 -8.14 19.63
CA ASP A 98 -4.11 -7.43 20.17
C ASP A 98 -2.88 -7.20 19.25
N PRO A 99 -2.86 -6.14 18.43
CA PRO A 99 -1.69 -5.74 17.61
C PRO A 99 -0.44 -5.35 18.44
N ALA A 100 -0.45 -5.54 19.76
CA ALA A 100 0.70 -5.29 20.62
C ALA A 100 1.82 -6.34 20.46
N GLU A 101 1.49 -7.52 19.94
CA GLU A 101 2.41 -8.64 19.81
C GLU A 101 3.11 -8.74 18.45
N LEU A 102 2.63 -8.03 17.41
CA LEU A 102 3.29 -7.90 16.12
C LEU A 102 3.81 -6.47 15.91
N ARG A 103 5.06 -6.32 15.51
CA ARG A 103 5.71 -5.02 15.33
C ARG A 103 6.48 -4.93 14.03
N VAL A 104 6.31 -3.79 13.38
CA VAL A 104 7.28 -3.35 12.36
C VAL A 104 8.40 -2.66 13.10
N SER A 105 9.60 -3.24 13.04
CA SER A 105 10.73 -2.75 13.83
C SER A 105 12.03 -3.15 13.18
N ARG A 106 12.97 -2.21 13.13
CA ARG A 106 14.39 -2.50 12.81
C ARG A 106 15.14 -3.10 14.00
N ASP A 107 14.61 -2.93 15.22
CA ASP A 107 15.12 -3.59 16.42
C ASP A 107 14.48 -4.98 16.56
N MET A 108 15.29 -6.03 16.33
CA MET A 108 14.84 -7.43 16.39
C MET A 108 14.98 -8.04 17.79
N THR A 109 15.45 -7.27 18.78
CA THR A 109 15.61 -7.73 20.17
C THR A 109 14.32 -7.65 20.98
N VAL A 110 13.28 -7.04 20.43
CA VAL A 110 11.99 -6.92 21.09
C VAL A 110 11.33 -8.29 21.30
N ASP A 111 10.65 -8.45 22.44
CA ASP A 111 9.94 -9.71 22.77
C ASP A 111 8.71 -9.95 21.86
N ALA A 112 8.21 -8.91 21.22
CA ALA A 112 7.12 -9.00 20.24
C ALA A 112 7.61 -9.71 18.96
N ARG A 113 6.69 -10.34 18.22
CA ARG A 113 6.94 -10.79 16.84
C ARG A 113 7.33 -9.56 16.02
N ALA A 114 8.56 -9.50 15.52
CA ALA A 114 9.07 -8.33 14.82
C ALA A 114 9.48 -8.67 13.40
N GLY A 115 9.11 -7.79 12.47
CA GLY A 115 9.53 -7.85 11.08
C GLY A 115 9.87 -6.48 10.52
N PHE A 116 10.71 -6.45 9.50
CA PHE A 116 11.04 -5.24 8.74
C PHE A 116 11.29 -5.63 7.28
N VAL A 117 10.73 -4.90 6.33
CA VAL A 117 11.01 -5.12 4.91
C VAL A 117 11.90 -4.00 4.39
N ALA A 118 12.98 -4.40 3.76
CA ALA A 118 14.03 -3.57 3.22
C ALA A 118 14.02 -3.71 1.68
N PRO A 119 13.53 -2.72 0.93
CA PRO A 119 13.77 -2.68 -0.51
C PRO A 119 15.27 -2.48 -0.77
N ILE A 120 15.83 -3.10 -1.79
CA ILE A 120 17.25 -2.97 -2.17
C ILE A 120 17.28 -2.84 -3.69
N TYR A 121 17.85 -1.76 -4.20
CA TYR A 121 17.97 -1.59 -5.65
C TYR A 121 19.06 -2.52 -6.19
N ASP A 122 18.70 -3.35 -7.16
CA ASP A 122 19.61 -4.22 -7.90
C ASP A 122 19.93 -3.54 -9.24
N ASP A 123 21.16 -3.01 -9.36
CA ASP A 123 21.63 -2.31 -10.56
C ASP A 123 21.70 -3.22 -11.79
N ASP A 124 21.92 -4.53 -11.61
CA ASP A 124 22.01 -5.49 -12.71
C ASP A 124 20.61 -5.80 -13.27
N ALA A 125 19.61 -5.91 -12.40
CA ALA A 125 18.21 -6.08 -12.78
C ALA A 125 17.51 -4.77 -13.17
N GLY A 126 18.00 -3.62 -12.69
CA GLY A 126 17.35 -2.34 -12.82
C GLY A 126 16.07 -2.19 -11.98
N GLU A 127 15.89 -3.06 -10.98
CA GLU A 127 14.66 -3.20 -10.18
C GLU A 127 14.98 -3.33 -8.69
N PHE A 128 13.99 -3.09 -7.83
CA PHE A 128 14.14 -3.36 -6.40
C PHE A 128 13.83 -4.82 -6.07
N VAL A 129 14.73 -5.43 -5.32
CA VAL A 129 14.56 -6.69 -4.59
C VAL A 129 14.07 -6.35 -3.18
N TYR A 130 13.24 -7.20 -2.57
CA TYR A 130 12.77 -6.94 -1.21
C TYR A 130 13.35 -7.97 -0.25
N GLN A 131 14.11 -7.50 0.73
CA GLN A 131 14.65 -8.31 1.81
C GLN A 131 13.76 -8.17 3.04
N ILE A 132 13.16 -9.27 3.47
CA ILE A 132 12.40 -9.33 4.72
C ILE A 132 13.38 -9.73 5.82
N PHE A 133 13.34 -9.02 6.94
CA PHE A 133 14.00 -9.35 8.19
C PHE A 133 12.95 -9.68 9.24
N ALA A 134 13.19 -10.71 10.04
CA ALA A 134 12.29 -11.13 11.09
C ALA A 134 13.05 -11.63 12.30
N ASN A 135 12.51 -11.41 13.50
CA ASN A 135 13.04 -12.04 14.70
C ASN A 135 12.54 -13.49 14.84
N ARG A 136 13.16 -14.23 15.75
CA ARG A 136 12.79 -15.61 16.03
C ARG A 136 11.31 -15.78 16.39
N ALA A 137 10.75 -14.90 17.20
CA ALA A 137 9.35 -14.99 17.64
C ALA A 137 8.38 -14.91 16.44
N PHE A 138 8.70 -14.09 15.44
CA PHE A 138 7.94 -14.00 14.20
C PHE A 138 8.03 -15.32 13.42
N VAL A 139 9.24 -15.81 13.14
CA VAL A 139 9.45 -17.03 12.31
C VAL A 139 8.88 -18.29 12.97
N GLU A 140 8.94 -18.42 14.29
CA GLU A 140 8.41 -19.60 15.01
C GLU A 140 6.88 -19.59 15.17
N TYR A 141 6.21 -18.46 14.92
CA TYR A 141 4.76 -18.33 15.11
C TYR A 141 3.95 -19.12 14.07
N ALA A 142 4.32 -19.01 12.79
CA ALA A 142 3.57 -19.59 11.68
C ALA A 142 4.47 -19.90 10.47
N GLU A 143 3.96 -20.71 9.55
CA GLU A 143 4.50 -20.82 8.21
C GLU A 143 4.02 -19.62 7.37
N TRP A 144 4.90 -18.67 7.17
CA TRP A 144 4.59 -17.42 6.47
C TRP A 144 4.58 -17.62 4.95
N ASN A 145 3.69 -16.91 4.27
CA ASN A 145 3.58 -16.84 2.82
C ASN A 145 3.85 -15.42 2.36
N ILE A 146 4.46 -15.29 1.19
CA ILE A 146 4.69 -14.00 0.53
C ILE A 146 3.63 -13.85 -0.55
N LEU A 147 2.87 -12.76 -0.48
CA LEU A 147 1.90 -12.41 -1.51
C LEU A 147 2.24 -11.03 -2.05
N THR A 148 2.10 -10.85 -3.35
CA THR A 148 2.32 -9.56 -4.01
C THR A 148 1.06 -9.10 -4.69
N VAL A 149 0.88 -7.79 -4.77
CA VAL A 149 -0.16 -7.15 -5.56
C VAL A 149 0.52 -6.28 -6.60
N ASP A 150 0.17 -6.49 -7.86
CA ASP A 150 0.65 -5.67 -8.98
C ASP A 150 -0.15 -4.36 -9.13
N ASP A 151 0.21 -3.55 -10.11
CA ASP A 151 -0.47 -2.28 -10.40
C ASP A 151 -1.92 -2.47 -10.89
N GLY A 152 -2.24 -3.64 -11.44
CA GLY A 152 -3.60 -4.03 -11.82
C GLY A 152 -4.48 -4.47 -10.64
N GLY A 153 -3.92 -4.56 -9.43
CA GLY A 153 -4.60 -5.07 -8.24
C GLY A 153 -4.71 -6.60 -8.21
N THR A 154 -3.98 -7.32 -9.06
CA THR A 154 -3.95 -8.78 -9.09
C THR A 154 -3.08 -9.30 -7.96
N ILE A 155 -3.63 -10.20 -7.16
CA ILE A 155 -2.88 -10.88 -6.10
C ILE A 155 -2.17 -12.09 -6.70
N ALA A 156 -0.84 -12.15 -6.55
CA ALA A 156 -0.03 -13.31 -6.88
C ALA A 156 0.53 -13.95 -5.59
N ASN A 157 0.44 -15.27 -5.48
CA ASN A 157 1.10 -16.02 -4.41
C ASN A 157 2.53 -16.35 -4.83
N GLN A 158 3.50 -15.87 -4.05
CA GLN A 158 4.92 -16.09 -4.30
C GLN A 158 5.47 -17.35 -3.62
N GLY A 159 4.66 -18.00 -2.79
CA GLY A 159 4.99 -19.20 -2.04
C GLY A 159 5.32 -18.91 -0.57
N THR A 160 5.76 -19.96 0.13
CA THR A 160 6.21 -19.90 1.52
C THR A 160 7.47 -19.05 1.63
N ALA A 161 7.54 -18.17 2.62
CA ALA A 161 8.71 -17.35 2.91
C ALA A 161 9.87 -18.24 3.39
N PRO A 162 10.99 -18.33 2.64
CA PRO A 162 12.11 -19.20 2.99
C PRO A 162 13.00 -18.51 4.03
N PHE A 163 12.50 -18.34 5.26
CA PHE A 163 13.26 -17.66 6.31
C PHE A 163 14.53 -18.43 6.68
N GLU A 164 15.68 -17.82 6.44
CA GLU A 164 16.99 -18.33 6.82
C GLU A 164 17.61 -17.49 7.93
N ARG A 165 18.37 -18.12 8.81
CA ARG A 165 19.08 -17.40 9.88
C ARG A 165 20.24 -16.61 9.28
N ILE A 166 20.24 -15.30 9.48
CA ILE A 166 21.31 -14.40 9.03
C ILE A 166 22.36 -14.28 10.14
N GLN A 167 21.95 -13.77 11.31
CA GLN A 167 22.84 -13.52 12.45
C GLN A 167 22.06 -13.51 13.77
N GLY A 168 22.62 -14.11 14.83
CA GLY A 168 21.95 -14.16 16.13
C GLY A 168 20.59 -14.84 16.04
N GLU A 169 19.54 -14.10 16.45
CA GLU A 169 18.13 -14.49 16.34
C GLU A 169 17.38 -13.71 15.24
N VAL A 170 18.13 -13.13 14.29
CA VAL A 170 17.61 -12.48 13.09
C VAL A 170 17.61 -13.46 11.93
N TYR A 171 16.46 -13.52 11.27
CA TYR A 171 16.19 -14.30 10.09
C TYR A 171 15.86 -13.36 8.93
N GLY A 172 16.02 -13.83 7.71
CA GLY A 172 15.49 -13.12 6.56
C GLY A 172 14.99 -14.02 5.44
N ALA A 173 14.25 -13.42 4.53
CA ALA A 173 13.74 -14.04 3.32
C ALA A 173 13.79 -13.03 2.18
N GLY A 174 14.17 -13.46 0.98
CA GLY A 174 14.22 -12.61 -0.20
C GLY A 174 12.94 -12.70 -1.03
N VAL A 175 12.58 -11.60 -1.69
CA VAL A 175 11.57 -11.57 -2.75
C VAL A 175 12.24 -11.00 -3.99
N ALA A 176 12.26 -11.81 -5.05
CA ALA A 176 12.84 -11.45 -6.33
C ALA A 176 12.18 -10.17 -6.89
N PRO A 177 12.89 -9.42 -7.75
CA PRO A 177 12.38 -8.17 -8.29
C PRO A 177 11.14 -8.39 -9.17
N GLY A 178 10.32 -7.35 -9.27
CA GLY A 178 9.14 -7.28 -10.13
C GLY A 178 8.27 -6.04 -9.86
N GLU A 179 7.20 -5.89 -10.64
CA GLU A 179 6.17 -4.86 -10.47
C GLU A 179 5.30 -5.16 -9.25
N ILE A 180 5.77 -4.71 -8.09
CA ILE A 180 5.12 -4.93 -6.79
C ILE A 180 4.63 -3.59 -6.27
N ARG A 181 3.31 -3.43 -6.18
CA ARG A 181 2.64 -2.31 -5.51
C ARG A 181 2.46 -2.57 -4.01
N GLN A 182 2.19 -3.82 -3.64
CA GLN A 182 2.10 -4.23 -2.23
C GLN A 182 2.72 -5.60 -2.04
N LEU A 183 3.40 -5.77 -0.91
CA LEU A 183 3.97 -7.04 -0.48
C LEU A 183 3.42 -7.38 0.90
N PHE A 184 2.85 -8.57 1.01
CA PHE A 184 2.29 -9.11 2.23
C PHE A 184 3.11 -10.30 2.68
N VAL A 185 3.43 -10.35 3.97
CA VAL A 185 3.98 -11.54 4.64
C VAL A 185 2.93 -12.02 5.62
N VAL A 186 2.25 -13.12 5.30
CA VAL A 186 1.01 -13.52 5.98
C VAL A 186 1.02 -14.99 6.38
N ASP A 187 0.31 -15.33 7.46
CA ASP A 187 0.19 -16.70 7.97
C ASP A 187 -0.76 -17.61 7.16
N THR A 188 -1.20 -17.15 5.98
CA THR A 188 -2.12 -17.87 5.10
C THR A 188 -1.73 -17.76 3.62
N GLY A 189 -2.27 -18.65 2.78
CA GLY A 189 -2.09 -18.60 1.32
C GLY A 189 -3.11 -17.70 0.61
N ALA A 190 -2.83 -17.32 -0.63
CA ALA A 190 -3.70 -16.45 -1.45
C ALA A 190 -5.14 -16.98 -1.64
N GLU A 191 -5.31 -18.31 -1.74
CA GLU A 191 -6.62 -18.94 -1.91
C GLU A 191 -7.56 -18.60 -0.74
N ALA A 192 -7.05 -18.64 0.49
CA ALA A 192 -7.83 -18.34 1.69
C ALA A 192 -8.20 -16.84 1.80
N LEU A 193 -7.39 -15.95 1.23
CA LEU A 193 -7.73 -14.51 1.15
C LEU A 193 -8.87 -14.24 0.18
N GLY A 194 -8.91 -14.94 -0.96
CA GLY A 194 -9.95 -14.79 -1.98
C GLY A 194 -11.34 -15.27 -1.54
N GLU A 195 -11.41 -16.17 -0.56
CA GLU A 195 -12.66 -16.73 -0.04
C GLU A 195 -13.26 -15.92 1.14
N GLY A 196 -12.71 -14.74 1.45
CA GLY A 196 -13.16 -13.93 2.58
C GLY A 196 -12.56 -14.35 3.93
N GLY A 197 -11.50 -15.17 3.93
CA GLY A 197 -10.78 -15.64 5.12
C GLY A 197 -9.97 -14.58 5.87
N ALA A 198 -10.31 -13.30 5.71
CA ALA A 198 -9.57 -12.20 6.32
C ALA A 198 -9.76 -12.07 7.85
N GLU A 199 -10.68 -12.85 8.41
CA GLU A 199 -11.19 -12.65 9.76
C GLU A 199 -10.18 -13.03 10.87
N ASN A 200 -9.06 -13.71 10.54
CA ASN A 200 -8.04 -14.13 11.51
C ASN A 200 -6.60 -14.04 10.97
N LEU A 201 -6.35 -13.15 10.01
CA LEU A 201 -5.03 -13.03 9.42
C LEU A 201 -4.05 -12.37 10.39
N SER A 202 -2.84 -12.92 10.47
CA SER A 202 -1.69 -12.25 11.07
C SER A 202 -0.68 -11.97 9.96
N GLY A 203 -0.06 -10.79 9.97
CA GLY A 203 0.90 -10.46 8.92
C GLY A 203 1.51 -9.08 8.95
N LEU A 204 2.61 -8.98 8.23
CA LEU A 204 3.28 -7.72 7.92
C LEU A 204 2.80 -7.24 6.55
N VAL A 205 2.58 -5.93 6.44
CA VAL A 205 2.32 -5.27 5.15
C VAL A 205 3.47 -4.34 4.85
N LEU A 206 4.15 -4.60 3.74
CA LEU A 206 4.90 -3.57 3.05
C LEU A 206 3.98 -2.96 2.01
N VAL A 207 3.70 -1.67 2.17
CA VAL A 207 3.15 -0.88 1.08
C VAL A 207 4.35 -0.33 0.31
N VAL A 208 4.52 -0.76 -0.93
CA VAL A 208 5.47 -0.10 -1.80
C VAL A 208 4.84 1.24 -2.13
N GLY A 209 5.34 2.29 -1.46
CA GLY A 209 5.10 3.65 -1.89
C GLY A 209 5.65 3.80 -3.30
N GLU A 210 5.12 4.76 -4.03
CA GLU A 210 5.33 4.73 -5.47
C GLU A 210 6.78 5.06 -5.87
N ARG A 211 7.29 4.27 -6.81
CA ARG A 211 8.49 4.61 -7.58
C ARG A 211 8.14 5.88 -8.35
N GLU A 212 8.93 6.95 -8.23
CA GLU A 212 8.80 8.04 -9.19
C GLU A 212 9.38 7.54 -10.51
N THR A 213 8.58 6.83 -11.31
CA THR A 213 8.86 6.58 -12.72
C THR A 213 8.64 7.88 -13.51
N GLY A 214 9.41 8.91 -13.14
CA GLY A 214 9.80 9.99 -14.02
C GLY A 214 8.72 10.95 -14.54
N THR A 215 7.50 11.00 -13.99
CA THR A 215 6.56 12.08 -14.36
C THR A 215 5.87 12.65 -13.12
N GLU A 216 6.43 13.73 -12.58
CA GLU A 216 5.69 14.58 -11.63
C GLU A 216 4.43 15.09 -12.34
N LEU A 217 3.25 14.61 -11.92
CA LEU A 217 1.99 15.11 -12.46
C LEU A 217 1.77 16.54 -11.93
N PRO A 218 1.44 17.51 -12.82
CA PRO A 218 1.09 18.84 -12.38
C PRO A 218 -0.18 18.77 -11.54
N ILE A 219 -0.19 19.46 -10.39
CA ILE A 219 -1.39 19.56 -9.57
C ILE A 219 -2.48 20.26 -10.41
N PRO A 220 -3.66 19.64 -10.61
CA PRO A 220 -4.69 20.21 -11.46
C PRO A 220 -5.22 21.51 -10.85
N VAL A 221 -5.36 22.52 -11.70
CA VAL A 221 -5.99 23.79 -11.32
C VAL A 221 -7.45 23.72 -11.75
N ALA A 222 -8.34 23.44 -10.81
CA ALA A 222 -9.78 23.38 -11.03
C ALA A 222 -10.54 24.24 -10.01
N ARG A 223 -11.81 24.52 -10.31
CA ARG A 223 -12.71 25.25 -9.42
C ARG A 223 -14.05 24.53 -9.32
N PHE A 224 -14.58 24.45 -8.10
CA PHE A 224 -15.83 23.75 -7.85
C PHE A 224 -16.92 24.69 -7.34
N GLY A 225 -18.11 24.54 -7.91
CA GLY A 225 -19.35 25.13 -7.44
C GLY A 225 -20.00 24.25 -6.38
N PHE A 226 -20.66 24.88 -5.41
CA PHE A 226 -21.29 24.20 -4.28
C PHE A 226 -22.72 24.70 -4.07
N GLU A 227 -23.70 23.81 -4.17
CA GLU A 227 -25.12 24.11 -4.00
C GLU A 227 -25.70 23.23 -2.88
N TYR A 228 -26.05 23.84 -1.74
CA TYR A 228 -26.61 23.15 -0.58
C TYR A 228 -28.14 23.29 -0.52
N ASP A 229 -28.85 22.16 -0.45
CA ASP A 229 -30.30 22.10 -0.19
C ASP A 229 -30.55 21.79 1.29
N ALA A 230 -30.96 22.81 2.05
CA ALA A 230 -31.27 22.67 3.47
C ALA A 230 -32.52 21.82 3.75
N GLY A 231 -33.37 21.57 2.75
CA GLY A 231 -34.56 20.73 2.88
C GLY A 231 -34.23 19.24 2.85
N THR A 232 -33.19 18.83 2.12
CA THR A 232 -32.75 17.44 1.99
C THR A 232 -31.44 17.14 2.70
N GLY A 233 -30.63 18.16 3.02
CA GLY A 233 -29.28 17.99 3.56
C GLY A 233 -28.27 17.55 2.50
N GLU A 234 -28.55 17.82 1.23
CA GLU A 234 -27.69 17.43 0.11
C GLU A 234 -26.86 18.62 -0.37
N LEU A 235 -25.56 18.38 -0.61
CA LEU A 235 -24.63 19.30 -1.23
C LEU A 235 -24.27 18.77 -2.62
N THR A 236 -24.63 19.52 -3.66
CA THR A 236 -24.20 19.23 -5.03
C THR A 236 -22.93 20.01 -5.33
N ILE A 237 -21.89 19.29 -5.71
CA ILE A 237 -20.57 19.79 -6.05
C ILE A 237 -20.42 19.68 -7.57
N THR A 238 -20.08 20.78 -8.25
CA THR A 238 -19.97 20.84 -9.72
C THR A 238 -18.57 21.27 -10.11
N HIS A 239 -17.91 20.59 -11.05
CA HIS A 239 -16.67 21.08 -11.65
C HIS A 239 -17.02 22.23 -12.61
N GLU A 240 -16.70 23.47 -12.26
CA GLU A 240 -17.12 24.66 -13.02
C GLU A 240 -16.07 25.11 -14.04
N GLU A 241 -14.79 25.05 -13.67
CA GLU A 241 -13.70 25.61 -14.46
C GLU A 241 -12.39 24.84 -14.24
N GLY A 242 -11.48 24.93 -15.21
CA GLY A 242 -10.09 24.48 -15.08
C GLY A 242 -9.79 23.12 -15.71
N ASP A 243 -8.75 22.46 -15.21
CA ASP A 243 -8.21 21.22 -15.77
C ASP A 243 -9.17 20.03 -15.58
N THR A 244 -9.23 19.15 -16.58
CA THR A 244 -9.85 17.83 -16.43
C THR A 244 -8.94 16.93 -15.59
N ILE A 245 -9.51 16.25 -14.60
CA ILE A 245 -8.77 15.37 -13.69
C ILE A 245 -8.88 13.94 -14.22
N GLN A 246 -7.80 13.43 -14.83
CA GLN A 246 -7.81 12.20 -15.65
C GLN A 246 -7.63 10.91 -14.84
N ASP A 247 -6.62 10.85 -13.97
CA ASP A 247 -6.17 9.58 -13.34
C ASP A 247 -5.98 9.67 -11.82
N ALA A 248 -6.31 10.80 -11.21
CA ALA A 248 -6.12 11.05 -9.80
C ALA A 248 -7.33 10.63 -8.97
N VAL A 249 -7.11 10.09 -7.77
CA VAL A 249 -8.19 9.90 -6.79
C VAL A 249 -8.69 11.29 -6.37
N VAL A 250 -9.73 11.80 -7.03
CA VAL A 250 -10.42 13.02 -6.58
C VAL A 250 -11.30 12.63 -5.40
N LEU A 251 -10.75 12.85 -4.21
CA LEU A 251 -11.37 12.55 -2.94
C LEU A 251 -12.20 13.75 -2.50
N VAL A 252 -13.53 13.59 -2.41
CA VAL A 252 -14.35 14.50 -1.61
C VAL A 252 -14.17 14.09 -0.17
N VAL A 253 -13.44 14.89 0.59
CA VAL A 253 -13.24 14.66 2.03
C VAL A 253 -14.32 15.42 2.79
N ARG A 254 -15.17 14.64 3.47
CA ARG A 254 -16.10 15.13 4.50
C ARG A 254 -15.43 15.05 5.86
N ALA A 255 -15.60 16.09 6.67
CA ALA A 255 -14.90 16.19 7.95
C ALA A 255 -15.36 15.15 8.99
N ASP A 256 -16.61 14.66 8.94
CA ASP A 256 -17.16 13.85 10.04
C ASP A 256 -18.03 12.64 9.64
N SER A 257 -18.61 12.61 8.43
CA SER A 257 -19.56 11.58 7.96
C SER A 257 -19.00 10.54 6.96
N GLY A 258 -17.70 10.63 6.64
CA GLY A 258 -16.96 9.63 5.84
C GLY A 258 -16.64 10.09 4.41
N ASP A 259 -15.54 9.59 3.86
CA ASP A 259 -15.00 10.03 2.57
C ASP A 259 -15.83 9.51 1.38
N GLU A 260 -15.90 10.30 0.31
CA GLU A 260 -16.62 9.93 -0.91
C GLU A 260 -15.80 10.26 -2.17
N GLN A 261 -15.65 9.31 -3.10
CA GLN A 261 -14.76 9.45 -4.25
C GLN A 261 -15.51 9.77 -5.55
N TRP A 262 -15.00 10.70 -6.37
CA TRP A 262 -15.52 10.90 -7.74
C TRP A 262 -15.13 9.75 -8.66
N GLU A 263 -16.01 9.41 -9.60
CA GLU A 263 -15.61 8.61 -10.76
C GLU A 263 -14.76 9.49 -11.69
N THR A 264 -13.58 9.02 -12.08
CA THR A 264 -12.70 9.71 -13.02
C THR A 264 -12.92 9.22 -14.46
N PRO A 265 -12.66 10.06 -15.48
CA PRO A 265 -12.17 11.44 -15.38
C PRO A 265 -13.25 12.44 -14.91
N VAL A 266 -12.85 13.48 -14.18
CA VAL A 266 -13.74 14.59 -13.76
C VAL A 266 -13.45 15.82 -14.62
N ALA A 267 -14.43 16.26 -15.39
CA ALA A 267 -14.35 17.40 -16.30
C ALA A 267 -15.40 18.47 -15.97
N VAL A 268 -15.24 19.65 -16.59
CA VAL A 268 -16.19 20.75 -16.46
C VAL A 268 -17.61 20.30 -16.80
N GLY A 269 -18.54 20.54 -15.89
CA GLY A 269 -19.94 20.16 -15.97
C GLY A 269 -20.29 18.87 -15.21
N ASP A 270 -19.29 18.08 -14.78
CA ASP A 270 -19.55 16.90 -13.96
C ASP A 270 -20.01 17.30 -12.56
N THR A 271 -20.92 16.52 -11.99
CA THR A 271 -21.56 16.80 -10.70
C THR A 271 -21.50 15.60 -9.78
N LYS A 272 -21.39 15.87 -8.48
CA LYS A 272 -21.49 14.88 -7.42
C LYS A 272 -22.31 15.43 -6.27
N THR A 273 -23.31 14.66 -5.84
CA THR A 273 -24.15 15.01 -4.70
C THR A 273 -23.76 14.17 -3.49
N VAL A 274 -23.54 14.84 -2.36
CA VAL A 274 -23.20 14.21 -1.07
C VAL A 274 -24.18 14.69 0.00
N THR A 275 -24.55 13.82 0.93
CA THR A 275 -25.29 14.24 2.12
C THR A 275 -24.33 14.83 3.16
N VAL A 276 -24.69 15.98 3.72
CA VAL A 276 -23.89 16.74 4.71
C VAL A 276 -24.76 17.36 5.79
N GLU A 277 -24.19 17.52 6.98
CA GLU A 277 -24.80 18.33 8.05
C GLU A 277 -24.48 19.83 7.84
N PRO A 278 -25.37 20.75 8.26
CA PRO A 278 -25.20 22.18 7.98
C PRO A 278 -24.02 22.83 8.74
N ASP A 279 -23.48 22.17 9.77
CA ASP A 279 -22.28 22.59 10.52
C ASP A 279 -20.97 21.93 10.02
N GLU A 280 -21.02 21.18 8.91
CA GLU A 280 -19.84 20.52 8.33
C GLU A 280 -19.04 21.43 7.38
N THR A 281 -17.78 21.05 7.16
CA THR A 281 -16.93 21.59 6.09
C THR A 281 -16.60 20.48 5.11
N VAL A 282 -16.83 20.72 3.82
CA VAL A 282 -16.51 19.79 2.72
C VAL A 282 -15.31 20.32 1.94
N ARG A 283 -14.37 19.44 1.62
CA ARG A 283 -13.19 19.77 0.81
C ARG A 283 -13.13 18.88 -0.42
N VAL A 284 -12.85 19.49 -1.57
CA VAL A 284 -12.44 18.76 -2.75
C VAL A 284 -10.93 18.63 -2.69
N ILE A 285 -10.45 17.42 -2.45
CA ILE A 285 -9.04 17.13 -2.29
C ILE A 285 -8.59 16.32 -3.50
N TRP A 286 -7.60 16.85 -4.20
CA TRP A 286 -6.84 16.08 -5.14
C TRP A 286 -5.80 15.27 -4.40
N LEU A 287 -5.87 13.96 -4.58
CA LEU A 287 -4.81 13.05 -4.24
C LEU A 287 -4.16 12.67 -5.57
N ASP A 288 -2.86 12.90 -5.67
CA ASP A 288 -2.05 12.31 -6.74
C ASP A 288 -2.39 10.81 -6.85
N PRO A 289 -2.43 10.19 -8.05
CA PRO A 289 -2.73 8.75 -8.17
C PRO A 289 -1.87 7.91 -7.22
N ASN A 290 -0.70 8.48 -6.88
CA ASN A 290 0.34 7.90 -6.09
C ASN A 290 0.17 8.06 -4.58
N GLY A 291 -0.84 8.82 -4.12
CA GLY A 291 -1.09 9.08 -2.70
C GLY A 291 -0.09 10.02 -2.02
N SER A 292 1.03 10.35 -2.68
CA SER A 292 2.17 11.07 -2.10
C SER A 292 1.96 12.57 -1.96
N LYS A 293 1.09 13.16 -2.77
CA LYS A 293 0.76 14.59 -2.73
C LYS A 293 -0.74 14.76 -2.54
N THR A 294 -1.10 15.64 -1.61
CA THR A 294 -2.50 16.05 -1.40
C THR A 294 -2.61 17.55 -1.56
N GLN A 295 -3.65 18.01 -2.23
CA GLN A 295 -3.99 19.42 -2.27
C GLN A 295 -5.50 19.59 -2.15
N THR A 296 -5.94 20.45 -1.24
CA THR A 296 -7.31 20.95 -1.26
C THR A 296 -7.44 21.90 -2.45
N ILE A 297 -8.18 21.50 -3.48
CA ILE A 297 -8.50 22.33 -4.63
C ILE A 297 -9.52 23.38 -4.23
N ASP A 298 -10.59 22.95 -3.56
CA ASP A 298 -11.68 23.84 -3.17
C ASP A 298 -12.34 23.40 -1.85
N LYS A 299 -13.13 24.29 -1.26
CA LYS A 299 -13.76 24.08 0.04
C LYS A 299 -15.11 24.77 0.13
N TRP A 300 -16.07 24.02 0.64
CA TRP A 300 -17.34 24.54 1.14
C TRP A 300 -17.40 24.49 2.67
N THR A 301 -17.96 25.54 3.26
CA THR A 301 -18.23 25.61 4.70
C THR A 301 -19.73 25.77 4.87
N GLY A 302 -20.33 24.88 5.66
CA GLY A 302 -21.75 24.85 5.91
C GLY A 302 -22.29 26.15 6.51
N PRO A 303 -23.59 26.43 6.33
CA PRO A 303 -24.19 27.66 6.81
C PRO A 303 -24.12 27.82 8.35
N ASP A 304 -24.00 26.73 9.09
CA ASP A 304 -23.95 26.69 10.55
C ASP A 304 -22.55 26.32 11.11
N ALA A 305 -21.55 26.21 10.24
CA ALA A 305 -20.17 25.77 10.56
C ALA A 305 -19.25 26.89 11.08
#